data_AF-L7LQJ2-F1
#
_entry.id   AF-L7LQJ2-F1
#
_cell.length_a   1.000
_cell.length_b   1.000
_cell.length_c   1.000
_cell.angle_alpha   90.00
_cell.angle_beta   90.00
_cell.angle_gamma   90.00
#
_symmetry.space_group_name_H-M   'P 1'
#
loop_
_entity.id
_entity.type
_entity.pdbx_description
1 polymer ?
#
loop_
_entity_poly.entity_id
_entity_poly.type
_entity_poly.pdbx_seq_one_letter_code
_entity_poly.pdbx_strand_id
1 'polypeptide(L)'
;MLTNGVVFIYLSCLSLTKAMIFFNNVQVVPINDVLTFGDHCYLFGKNFTGRIRLPDKCERWTCYPNISAVVVVKCAELPKNCDTIGFRQDPLPKCCNTVCYPNKFMCQTGDNKMLMDGQELNSTKPCVRYVCQRGTLVTQTCQEYGDPKCAAANIDPCAPYPNCCGAAKVCQG
;
A
#
# COMPACT_ATOMS: atom_id res chain seq x y z
N MET A 1 -34.65 -29.64 14.61
CA MET A 1 -33.34 -29.86 15.26
C MET A 1 -32.32 -30.22 14.18
N LEU A 2 -31.25 -29.44 14.13
CA LEU A 2 -29.91 -29.73 13.57
C LEU A 2 -29.82 -30.02 12.05
N THR A 3 -29.74 -28.96 11.23
CA THR A 3 -29.01 -29.02 9.95
C THR A 3 -27.58 -28.56 10.18
N ASN A 4 -26.64 -29.51 10.12
CA ASN A 4 -25.20 -29.29 10.15
C ASN A 4 -24.78 -28.48 8.91
N GLY A 5 -24.56 -27.18 9.08
CA GLY A 5 -23.93 -26.33 8.06
C GLY A 5 -22.43 -26.60 8.02
N VAL A 6 -22.00 -27.43 7.06
CA VAL A 6 -20.58 -27.62 6.75
C VAL A 6 -20.10 -26.38 6.02
N VAL A 7 -19.32 -25.53 6.70
CA VAL A 7 -18.60 -24.42 6.07
C VAL A 7 -17.39 -25.02 5.36
N PHE A 8 -17.48 -25.19 4.04
CA PHE A 8 -16.33 -25.49 3.20
C PHE A 8 -15.49 -24.22 3.02
N ILE A 9 -14.47 -24.05 3.86
CA ILE A 9 -13.42 -23.04 3.63
C ILE A 9 -12.47 -23.63 2.59
N TYR A 10 -12.69 -23.30 1.31
CA TYR A 10 -11.66 -23.51 0.29
C TYR A 10 -10.51 -22.54 0.57
N LEU A 11 -9.47 -23.03 1.26
CA LEU A 11 -8.15 -22.40 1.34
C LEU A 11 -7.46 -22.57 -0.01
N SER A 12 -7.90 -21.78 -0.99
CA SER A 12 -7.19 -21.60 -2.24
C SER A 12 -5.86 -20.91 -1.92
N CYS A 13 -4.73 -21.56 -2.23
CA CYS A 13 -3.42 -20.94 -2.34
C CYS A 13 -3.47 -19.84 -3.43
N LEU A 14 -4.05 -18.69 -3.12
CA LEU A 14 -4.09 -17.53 -4.00
C LEU A 14 -2.67 -16.95 -4.04
N SER A 15 -1.90 -17.41 -5.02
CA SER A 15 -0.66 -16.76 -5.44
C SER A 15 -0.93 -15.26 -5.63
N LEU A 16 -0.09 -14.41 -5.02
CA LEU A 16 -0.15 -12.94 -5.18
C LEU A 16 -0.12 -12.47 -6.64
N THR A 17 0.25 -13.35 -7.57
CA THR A 17 0.34 -13.08 -9.01
C THR A 17 -0.95 -12.54 -9.63
N LYS A 18 -2.12 -12.73 -9.00
CA LYS A 18 -3.42 -12.22 -9.46
C LYS A 18 -4.14 -11.31 -8.46
N ALA A 19 -3.51 -10.93 -7.36
CA ALA A 19 -4.14 -10.03 -6.39
C ALA A 19 -4.41 -8.67 -7.04
N MET A 20 -5.60 -8.12 -6.79
CA MET A 20 -5.98 -6.76 -7.17
C MET A 20 -6.73 -6.15 -6.00
N ILE A 21 -6.41 -4.91 -5.66
CA ILE A 21 -7.08 -4.17 -4.58
C ILE A 21 -7.92 -3.08 -5.22
N PHE A 22 -9.21 -3.03 -4.89
CA PHE A 22 -10.15 -2.03 -5.38
C PHE A 22 -10.63 -1.15 -4.23
N PHE A 23 -10.59 0.16 -4.41
CA PHE A 23 -11.13 1.10 -3.44
C PHE A 23 -11.48 2.45 -4.08
N ASN A 24 -12.19 3.27 -3.33
CA ASN A 24 -12.50 4.65 -3.70
C ASN A 24 -11.39 5.57 -3.19
N ASN A 25 -10.54 6.09 -4.06
CA ASN A 25 -9.43 6.95 -3.67
C ASN A 25 -9.88 8.41 -3.52
N VAL A 26 -10.69 8.69 -2.51
CA VAL A 26 -11.27 10.02 -2.24
C VAL A 26 -10.54 10.72 -1.10
N GLN A 27 -10.29 12.02 -1.25
CA GLN A 27 -9.81 12.89 -0.20
C GLN A 27 -10.77 14.05 0.06
N VAL A 28 -10.77 14.51 1.31
CA VAL A 28 -11.54 15.66 1.78
C VAL A 28 -10.56 16.78 2.10
N VAL A 29 -10.67 17.90 1.38
CA VAL A 29 -9.78 19.06 1.51
C VAL A 29 -10.61 20.24 2.01
N PRO A 30 -10.50 20.61 3.30
CA PRO A 30 -11.07 21.86 3.79
C PRO A 30 -10.24 23.03 3.28
N ILE A 31 -10.91 24.06 2.75
CA ILE A 31 -10.33 25.35 2.41
C ILE A 31 -10.97 26.36 3.35
N ASN A 32 -10.16 26.88 4.26
CA ASN A 32 -10.59 27.88 5.25
C ASN A 32 -10.39 29.30 4.68
N ASP A 33 -10.89 30.29 5.43
CA ASP A 33 -10.73 31.71 5.14
C ASP A 33 -11.23 32.12 3.74
N VAL A 34 -12.28 31.44 3.26
CA VAL A 34 -12.93 31.79 2.00
C VAL A 34 -13.85 32.98 2.19
N LEU A 35 -13.85 33.89 1.21
CA LEU A 35 -14.75 35.03 1.20
C LEU A 35 -16.21 34.55 1.20
N THR A 36 -17.00 35.07 2.14
CA THR A 36 -18.42 34.76 2.30
C THR A 36 -19.27 36.02 2.30
N PHE A 37 -20.43 35.98 1.64
CA PHE A 37 -21.41 37.07 1.66
C PHE A 37 -22.82 36.49 1.79
N GLY A 38 -23.45 36.69 2.95
CA GLY A 38 -24.66 35.95 3.32
C GLY A 38 -24.41 34.43 3.27
N ASP A 39 -25.26 33.70 2.57
CA ASP A 39 -25.15 32.23 2.44
C ASP A 39 -24.19 31.75 1.34
N HIS A 40 -23.48 32.68 0.70
CA HIS A 40 -22.63 32.40 -0.45
C HIS A 40 -21.16 32.26 -0.06
N CYS A 41 -20.47 31.30 -0.68
CA CYS A 41 -19.02 31.20 -0.66
C CYS A 41 -18.43 31.57 -2.02
N TYR A 42 -17.29 32.25 -2.00
CA TYR A 42 -16.53 32.63 -3.18
C TYR A 42 -15.21 31.88 -3.20
N LEU A 43 -15.03 30.97 -4.16
CA LEU A 43 -13.81 30.17 -4.31
C LEU A 43 -13.44 30.04 -5.79
N PHE A 44 -12.19 30.36 -6.14
CA PHE A 44 -11.64 30.28 -7.50
C PHE A 44 -12.55 30.93 -8.57
N GLY A 45 -13.08 32.11 -8.27
CA GLY A 45 -13.97 32.86 -9.17
C GLY A 45 -15.40 32.31 -9.28
N LYS A 46 -15.77 31.31 -8.48
CA LYS A 46 -17.15 30.79 -8.41
C LYS A 46 -17.85 31.29 -7.16
N ASN A 47 -19.11 31.68 -7.34
CA ASN A 47 -20.05 31.99 -6.29
C ASN A 47 -21.11 30.88 -6.22
N PHE A 48 -21.34 30.30 -5.05
CA PHE A 48 -22.34 29.26 -4.85
C PHE A 48 -22.79 29.17 -3.40
N THR A 49 -23.99 28.62 -3.21
CA THR A 49 -24.54 28.23 -1.92
C THR A 49 -24.58 26.71 -1.81
N GLY A 50 -24.54 26.18 -0.59
CA GLY A 50 -24.67 24.74 -0.34
C GLY A 50 -23.64 23.91 -1.11
N ARG A 51 -24.11 22.98 -1.95
CA ARG A 51 -23.25 21.99 -2.61
C ARG A 51 -23.30 22.13 -4.13
N ILE A 52 -22.13 22.17 -4.75
CA ILE A 52 -21.99 22.15 -6.21
C ILE A 52 -21.17 20.95 -6.68
N ARG A 53 -21.47 20.50 -7.90
CA ARG A 53 -20.68 19.53 -8.64
C ARG A 53 -20.08 20.21 -9.85
N LEU A 54 -18.83 19.91 -10.14
CA LEU A 54 -18.15 20.42 -11.32
C LEU A 54 -18.21 19.33 -12.42
N PRO A 55 -18.91 19.52 -13.55
CA PRO A 55 -19.11 18.46 -14.54
C PRO A 55 -17.80 17.91 -15.12
N ASP A 56 -16.82 18.78 -15.34
CA ASP A 56 -15.52 18.44 -15.96
C ASP A 56 -14.48 17.92 -14.95
N LYS A 57 -14.85 17.84 -13.67
CA LYS A 57 -13.97 17.39 -12.60
C LYS A 57 -14.65 16.34 -11.75
N CYS A 58 -13.89 15.34 -11.31
CA CYS A 58 -14.38 14.41 -10.28
C CYS A 58 -14.28 15.06 -8.89
N GLU A 59 -15.06 16.12 -8.69
CA GLU A 59 -15.03 16.94 -7.49
C GLU A 59 -16.43 17.43 -7.08
N ARG A 60 -16.61 17.58 -5.77
CA ARG A 60 -17.81 18.14 -5.15
C ARG A 60 -17.40 19.15 -4.09
N TRP A 61 -17.93 20.36 -4.19
CA TRP A 61 -17.63 21.44 -3.26
C TRP A 61 -18.86 21.69 -2.38
N THR A 62 -18.64 21.92 -1.09
CA THR A 62 -19.70 22.27 -0.13
C THR A 62 -19.30 23.54 0.61
N CYS A 63 -20.12 24.58 0.51
CA CYS A 63 -19.97 25.86 1.18
C CYS A 63 -20.52 25.79 2.60
N TYR A 64 -19.73 26.28 3.55
CA TYR A 64 -20.10 26.46 4.95
C TYR A 64 -19.83 27.92 5.33
N PRO A 65 -20.78 28.84 5.05
CA PRO A 65 -20.53 30.28 5.17
C PRO A 65 -20.31 30.72 6.61
N ASN A 66 -21.00 30.08 7.57
CA ASN A 66 -20.91 30.38 9.00
C ASN A 66 -19.52 30.20 9.61
N ILE A 67 -18.67 29.39 8.96
CA ILE A 67 -17.30 29.12 9.38
C ILE A 67 -16.29 29.53 8.30
N SER A 68 -16.73 30.31 7.31
CA SER A 68 -15.92 30.78 6.19
C SER A 68 -15.07 29.67 5.56
N ALA A 69 -15.70 28.51 5.29
CA ALA A 69 -15.02 27.34 4.76
C ALA A 69 -15.73 26.74 3.54
N VAL A 70 -14.94 26.18 2.62
CA VAL A 70 -15.42 25.31 1.55
C VAL A 70 -14.74 23.95 1.68
N VAL A 71 -15.53 22.90 1.76
CA VAL A 71 -15.02 21.52 1.76
C VAL A 71 -15.06 20.97 0.35
N VAL A 72 -13.87 20.68 -0.19
CA VAL A 72 -13.69 20.06 -1.50
C VAL A 72 -13.47 18.56 -1.32
N VAL A 73 -14.39 17.76 -1.84
CA VAL A 73 -14.22 16.31 -1.95
C VAL A 73 -13.80 15.99 -3.36
N LYS A 74 -12.62 15.39 -3.53
CA LYS A 74 -12.00 15.08 -4.83
C LYS A 74 -11.24 13.76 -4.76
N CYS A 75 -10.75 13.26 -5.90
CA CYS A 75 -9.83 12.13 -5.86
C CYS A 75 -8.52 12.50 -5.16
N ALA A 76 -8.00 11.59 -4.35
CA ALA A 76 -6.67 11.71 -3.77
C ALA A 76 -5.59 11.51 -4.82
N GLU A 77 -4.34 11.85 -4.46
CA GLU A 77 -3.20 11.44 -5.27
C GLU A 77 -3.18 9.91 -5.37
N LEU A 78 -2.86 9.43 -6.56
CA LEU A 78 -2.87 8.00 -6.83
C LEU A 78 -1.64 7.37 -6.16
N PRO A 79 -1.81 6.33 -5.32
CA PRO A 79 -0.66 5.62 -4.79
C PRO A 79 0.17 5.00 -5.92
N LYS A 80 1.46 4.76 -5.66
CA LYS A 80 2.34 4.11 -6.63
C LYS A 80 1.78 2.74 -7.02
N ASN A 81 1.90 2.39 -8.31
CA ASN A 81 1.46 1.11 -8.88
C ASN A 81 -0.05 0.86 -8.79
N CYS A 82 -0.82 1.93 -8.81
CA CYS A 82 -2.27 1.91 -8.93
C CYS A 82 -2.71 2.70 -10.16
N ASP A 83 -3.89 2.39 -10.67
CA ASP A 83 -4.53 3.02 -11.82
C ASP A 83 -5.96 3.46 -11.45
N THR A 84 -6.39 4.60 -12.00
CA THR A 84 -7.79 5.04 -11.88
C THR A 84 -8.63 4.34 -12.93
N ILE A 85 -9.71 3.68 -12.50
CA ILE A 85 -10.67 2.97 -13.35
C ILE A 85 -12.04 3.68 -13.43
N GLY A 86 -12.26 4.72 -12.65
CA GLY A 86 -13.46 5.55 -12.72
C GLY A 86 -13.45 6.53 -13.89
N PHE A 87 -14.61 6.83 -14.46
CA PHE A 87 -14.75 7.85 -15.51
C PHE A 87 -15.02 9.23 -14.92
N ARG A 88 -14.52 10.30 -15.53
CA ARG A 88 -14.73 11.67 -15.01
C ARG A 88 -16.20 12.08 -14.91
N GLN A 89 -17.06 11.52 -15.77
CA GLN A 89 -18.50 11.78 -15.73
C GLN A 89 -19.22 11.03 -14.58
N ASP A 90 -18.61 9.98 -14.04
CA ASP A 90 -19.23 9.21 -12.96
C ASP A 90 -19.40 10.05 -11.69
N PRO A 91 -20.47 9.84 -10.90
CA PRO A 91 -20.62 10.51 -9.63
C PRO A 91 -19.53 10.09 -8.64
N LEU A 92 -19.08 11.03 -7.80
CA LEU A 92 -18.31 10.69 -6.61
C LEU A 92 -19.09 9.67 -5.76
N PRO A 93 -18.42 8.61 -5.23
CA PRO A 93 -16.98 8.36 -5.29
C PRO A 93 -16.52 7.54 -6.51
N LYS A 94 -17.42 7.07 -7.38
CA LYS A 94 -17.13 6.13 -8.47
C LYS A 94 -16.09 6.66 -9.47
N CYS A 95 -16.11 7.96 -9.76
CA CYS A 95 -15.09 8.59 -10.61
C CYS A 95 -13.66 8.55 -10.02
N CYS A 96 -13.52 8.20 -8.73
CA CYS A 96 -12.24 7.95 -8.05
C CYS A 96 -12.00 6.46 -7.78
N ASN A 97 -12.70 5.55 -8.45
CA ASN A 97 -12.40 4.13 -8.33
C ASN A 97 -10.96 3.86 -8.77
N THR A 98 -10.22 3.17 -7.92
CA THR A 98 -8.81 2.85 -8.11
C THR A 98 -8.61 1.35 -8.01
N VAL A 99 -7.76 0.82 -8.87
CA VAL A 99 -7.21 -0.54 -8.79
C VAL A 99 -5.72 -0.45 -8.50
N CYS A 100 -5.23 -1.24 -7.56
CA CYS A 100 -3.80 -1.42 -7.33
C CYS A 100 -3.39 -2.85 -7.66
N TYR A 101 -2.14 -3.01 -8.12
CA TYR A 101 -1.56 -4.29 -8.50
C TYR A 101 -0.46 -4.68 -7.50
N PRO A 102 -0.79 -5.38 -6.38
CA PRO A 102 0.18 -5.70 -5.33
C PRO A 102 1.39 -6.46 -5.84
N ASN A 103 1.23 -7.28 -6.89
CA ASN A 103 2.35 -7.97 -7.53
C ASN A 103 3.41 -7.03 -8.14
N LYS A 104 3.13 -5.74 -8.32
CA LYS A 104 4.11 -4.73 -8.79
C LYS A 104 4.87 -4.05 -7.66
N PHE A 105 4.43 -4.18 -6.40
CA PHE A 105 4.96 -3.38 -5.30
C PHE A 105 4.95 -4.03 -3.91
N MET A 106 4.44 -5.24 -3.80
CA MET A 106 4.44 -6.01 -2.57
C MET A 106 5.06 -7.38 -2.84
N CYS A 107 5.81 -7.85 -1.86
CA CYS A 107 6.43 -9.16 -1.87
C CYS A 107 5.97 -9.94 -0.65
N GLN A 108 5.69 -11.23 -0.82
CA GLN A 108 5.40 -12.14 0.29
C GLN A 108 6.62 -13.02 0.53
N THR A 109 7.15 -12.99 1.74
CA THR A 109 8.21 -13.89 2.20
C THR A 109 7.67 -15.31 2.39
N GLY A 110 8.57 -16.31 2.49
CA GLY A 110 8.18 -17.69 2.77
C GLY A 110 7.39 -17.87 4.07
N ASP A 111 7.59 -16.96 5.04
CA ASP A 111 6.87 -16.92 6.32
C ASP A 111 5.57 -16.10 6.27
N ASN A 112 5.04 -15.83 5.08
CA ASN A 112 3.84 -15.03 4.84
C ASN A 112 3.91 -13.57 5.30
N LYS A 113 5.09 -13.03 5.63
CA LYS A 113 5.25 -11.59 5.90
C LYS A 113 5.21 -10.81 4.58
N MET A 114 4.41 -9.74 4.57
CA MET A 114 4.28 -8.83 3.45
C MET A 114 5.30 -7.70 3.58
N LEU A 115 6.02 -7.43 2.49
CA LEU A 115 6.97 -6.32 2.37
C LEU A 115 6.49 -5.37 1.28
N MET A 116 6.52 -4.06 1.56
CA MET A 116 6.31 -3.03 0.55
C MET A 116 7.57 -2.85 -0.32
N ASP A 117 7.41 -2.24 -1.49
CA ASP A 117 8.52 -1.90 -2.37
C ASP A 117 9.58 -1.06 -1.64
N GLY A 118 10.84 -1.47 -1.74
CA GLY A 118 11.98 -0.90 -1.03
C GLY A 118 12.11 -1.32 0.44
N GLN A 119 11.17 -2.09 0.98
CA GLN A 119 11.26 -2.59 2.35
C GLN A 119 12.21 -3.78 2.43
N GLU A 120 12.93 -3.84 3.55
CA GLU A 120 13.85 -4.92 3.89
C GLU A 120 13.43 -5.62 5.17
N LEU A 121 13.75 -6.91 5.26
CA LEU A 121 13.55 -7.72 6.45
C LEU A 121 14.73 -8.66 6.65
N ASN A 122 15.40 -8.51 7.78
CA ASN A 122 16.40 -9.47 8.24
C ASN A 122 15.70 -10.56 9.05
N SER A 123 15.69 -11.80 8.54
CA SER A 123 15.09 -12.95 9.19
C SER A 123 16.14 -13.76 9.97
N THR A 124 15.72 -14.34 11.07
CA THR A 124 16.52 -15.26 11.89
C THR A 124 16.33 -16.71 11.42
N LYS A 125 15.11 -17.08 11.03
CA LYS A 125 14.73 -18.43 10.60
C LYS A 125 13.72 -18.32 9.45
N PRO A 126 14.12 -18.58 8.19
CA PRO A 126 15.49 -18.86 7.74
C PRO A 126 16.43 -17.66 7.92
N CYS A 127 17.74 -17.89 8.09
CA CYS A 127 18.72 -16.82 8.24
C CYS A 127 19.04 -16.16 6.90
N VAL A 128 18.25 -15.15 6.53
CA VAL A 128 18.33 -14.47 5.24
C VAL A 128 17.92 -13.00 5.36
N ARG A 129 18.36 -12.17 4.43
CA ARG A 129 17.82 -10.82 4.21
C ARG A 129 16.90 -10.83 3.01
N TYR A 130 15.65 -10.45 3.24
CA TYR A 130 14.65 -10.22 2.22
C TYR A 130 14.65 -8.74 1.83
N VAL A 131 14.64 -8.46 0.53
CA VAL A 131 14.45 -7.11 -0.02
C VAL A 131 13.36 -7.18 -1.07
N CYS A 132 12.31 -6.39 -0.93
CA CYS A 132 11.27 -6.29 -1.94
C CYS A 132 11.64 -5.22 -2.97
N GLN A 133 11.81 -5.61 -4.23
CA GLN A 133 12.14 -4.71 -5.32
C GLN A 133 11.09 -4.86 -6.42
N ARG A 134 10.19 -3.88 -6.52
CA ARG A 134 9.13 -3.79 -7.53
C ARG A 134 8.32 -5.09 -7.67
N GLY A 135 7.92 -5.64 -6.52
CA GLY A 135 7.16 -6.90 -6.45
C GLY A 135 7.99 -8.18 -6.59
N THR A 136 9.31 -8.06 -6.79
CA THR A 136 10.24 -9.20 -6.78
C THR A 136 10.89 -9.32 -5.41
N LEU A 137 10.74 -10.49 -4.78
CA LEU A 137 11.42 -10.79 -3.53
C LEU A 137 12.86 -11.23 -3.81
N VAL A 138 13.82 -10.34 -3.56
CA VAL A 138 15.24 -10.67 -3.58
C VAL A 138 15.62 -11.25 -2.22
N THR A 139 16.14 -12.48 -2.21
CA THR A 139 16.58 -13.16 -1.00
C THR A 139 18.10 -13.25 -1.00
N GLN A 140 18.73 -12.66 0.01
CA GLN A 140 20.17 -12.78 0.26
C GLN A 140 20.40 -13.81 1.35
N THR A 141 21.05 -14.90 1.00
CA THR A 141 21.44 -15.97 1.92
C THR A 141 22.81 -15.70 2.52
N CYS A 142 23.14 -16.44 3.58
CA CYS A 142 24.51 -16.48 4.09
C CYS A 142 25.49 -16.91 2.99
N GLN A 143 26.71 -16.38 3.06
CA GLN A 143 27.76 -16.76 2.12
C GLN A 143 28.17 -18.21 2.34
N GLU A 144 28.03 -19.03 1.29
CA GLU A 144 28.57 -20.37 1.28
C GLU A 144 30.07 -20.32 0.94
N TYR A 145 30.88 -21.07 1.68
CA TYR A 145 32.29 -21.24 1.36
C TYR A 145 32.44 -22.48 0.49
N GLY A 146 32.85 -22.29 -0.77
CA GLY A 146 33.03 -23.40 -1.72
C GLY A 146 34.18 -24.36 -1.38
N ASP A 147 35.03 -24.01 -0.41
CA ASP A 147 36.06 -24.89 0.12
C ASP A 147 35.48 -25.70 1.29
N PRO A 148 35.40 -27.04 1.21
CA PRO A 148 34.86 -27.88 2.28
C PRO A 148 35.68 -27.83 3.58
N LYS A 149 36.93 -27.34 3.53
CA LYS A 149 37.74 -27.11 4.73
C LYS A 149 37.38 -25.80 5.45
N CYS A 150 36.52 -24.96 4.88
CA CYS A 150 36.17 -23.66 5.39
C CYS A 150 34.72 -23.59 5.88
N ALA A 151 34.52 -22.99 7.06
CA ALA A 151 33.21 -22.79 7.67
C ALA A 151 33.06 -21.37 8.24
N ALA A 152 31.79 -20.96 8.43
CA ALA A 152 31.48 -19.74 9.14
C ALA A 152 31.75 -19.89 10.64
N ALA A 153 32.21 -18.82 11.28
CA ALA A 153 32.50 -18.73 12.70
C ALA A 153 31.78 -17.54 13.32
N ASN A 154 31.60 -17.58 14.65
CA ASN A 154 30.84 -16.61 15.44
C ASN A 154 29.37 -16.52 15.00
N ILE A 155 28.74 -17.66 14.71
CA ILE A 155 27.32 -17.76 14.34
C ILE A 155 26.47 -17.53 15.59
N ASP A 156 25.56 -16.55 15.55
CA ASP A 156 24.50 -16.39 16.54
C ASP A 156 23.15 -16.85 15.94
N PRO A 157 22.71 -18.10 16.19
CA PRO A 157 21.49 -18.66 15.59
C PRO A 157 20.20 -18.00 16.08
N CYS A 158 20.26 -17.15 17.12
CA CYS A 158 19.12 -16.43 17.66
C CYS A 158 19.05 -14.99 17.13
N ALA A 159 20.12 -14.45 16.56
CA ALA A 159 20.15 -13.12 15.98
C ALA A 159 19.60 -13.09 14.53
N PRO A 160 19.05 -11.97 14.05
CA PRO A 160 18.67 -11.82 12.65
C PRO A 160 19.89 -11.71 11.73
N TYR A 161 19.67 -11.87 10.42
CA TYR A 161 20.69 -11.60 9.41
C TYR A 161 21.32 -10.20 9.60
N PRO A 162 22.65 -10.04 9.42
CA PRO A 162 23.64 -11.04 9.00
C PRO A 162 24.24 -11.85 10.15
N ASN A 163 23.90 -11.58 11.41
CA ASN A 163 24.60 -12.17 12.56
C ASN A 163 24.39 -13.68 12.68
N CYS A 164 23.25 -14.20 12.24
CA CYS A 164 23.01 -15.64 12.14
C CYS A 164 23.79 -16.33 11.01
N CYS A 165 24.53 -15.60 10.17
CA CYS A 165 25.44 -16.17 9.17
C CYS A 165 26.86 -16.40 9.70
N GLY A 166 27.21 -15.80 10.85
CA GLY A 166 28.58 -15.76 11.34
C GLY A 166 29.37 -14.58 10.76
N ALA A 167 30.24 -14.00 11.58
CA ALA A 167 31.03 -12.81 11.24
C ALA A 167 32.43 -13.14 10.69
N ALA A 168 32.85 -14.40 10.71
CA ALA A 168 34.20 -14.81 10.32
C ALA A 168 34.20 -16.11 9.52
N LYS A 169 35.27 -16.33 8.75
CA LYS A 169 35.57 -17.58 8.03
C LYS A 169 36.74 -18.28 8.72
N VAL A 170 36.62 -19.56 9.01
CA VAL A 170 37.70 -20.40 9.53
C VAL A 170 37.95 -21.54 8.55
N CYS A 171 39.20 -21.77 8.17
CA CYS A 171 39.60 -22.86 7.29
C CYS A 171 40.60 -23.78 8.00
N GLN A 172 40.42 -25.09 7.86
CA GLN A 172 41.45 -26.05 8.27
C GLN A 172 42.57 -26.06 7.22
N GLY A 173 43.83 -25.93 7.66
CA GLY A 173 45.01 -26.05 6.80
C GLY A 173 45.21 -27.47 6.30
#